data_AF-A0A7S1UPG6-F1
#
_entry.id   AF-A0A7S1UPG6-F1
#
_cell.length_a   1.000
_cell.length_b   1.000
_cell.length_c   1.000
_cell.angle_alpha   90.00
_cell.angle_beta   90.00
_cell.angle_gamma   90.00
#
_symmetry.space_group_name_H-M   'P 1'
#
loop_
_entity.id
_entity.type
_entity.pdbx_description
1 polymer ?
#
loop_
_entity_poly.entity_id
_entity_poly.type
_entity_poly.pdbx_seq_one_letter_code
_entity_poly.pdbx_strand_id
1 'polypeptide(L)'
;VEQGDNAMEAVVRVATGTGSREGSDNELKERHWESIGHSTCYGRMIPDTEDIKLRNGTYREPQEGQPFEEWMLCVATTAVEIEVNSQLRDLTQQNRKMTLLDQQIMDDPDFASTRRDALKDASDVACAEVMHTTNRFWWRLVGRRYDVQSWGPDARNYFDIKGVRNPDFSRKFPNSLRGGEKWVADALTDKVNLLLPDVTLYLSKKDCSDDPFAILSGWIENPRNADTMFTHTLKEVVVWQNPPLVNIFNVVEHGRRHMRVLEYTSNLSLCLHEVSNGEPYPDRVAGILSLSAGIPMSTLTPESSLIVTRALNSELGTQTLLPDRFMAGLLPTSLIEKYTFWQSEDDNIIGYETDEVTEDDLDDGDLSDKPSTRLVITLSKAGDFDKSGFCNAKAEAVVQRIPVRNNRHDSEIDPNRQKMTLLNVLSAPPSSILKRVGMLLSRLDNMAHVLVWSTGTVPSVHSAASIDVIELPRVNLSFKSKQVESSDGRVEQRLYSNDHDGLFIAT
;
A
#
# COMPACT_ATOMS: atom_id res chain seq x y z
N VAL A 1 4.61 3.99 35.84
CA VAL A 1 4.68 3.20 34.59
C VAL A 1 5.28 4.08 33.51
N GLU A 2 4.58 5.14 33.09
CA GLU A 2 5.05 6.14 32.12
C GLU A 2 6.46 6.70 32.39
N GLN A 3 6.79 7.11 33.62
CA GLN A 3 8.15 7.58 33.97
C GLN A 3 9.24 6.49 33.79
N GLY A 4 8.88 5.22 33.95
CA GLY A 4 9.78 4.09 33.73
C GLY A 4 10.03 3.85 32.25
N ASP A 5 8.97 3.91 31.43
CA ASP A 5 9.05 3.81 29.98
C ASP A 5 9.92 4.92 29.39
N ASN A 6 9.72 6.17 29.86
CA ASN A 6 10.54 7.33 29.51
C ASN A 6 12.03 7.11 29.79
N ALA A 7 12.34 6.54 30.96
CA ALA A 7 13.71 6.29 31.35
C ALA A 7 14.37 5.22 30.45
N MET A 8 13.63 4.18 30.07
CA MET A 8 14.15 3.12 29.20
C MET A 8 14.37 3.61 27.77
N GLU A 9 13.42 4.36 27.20
CA GLU A 9 13.60 4.97 25.87
C GLU A 9 14.77 5.99 25.88
N ALA A 10 14.95 6.76 26.96
CA ALA A 10 16.12 7.64 27.10
C ALA A 10 17.45 6.87 27.09
N VAL A 11 17.52 5.71 27.76
CA VAL A 11 18.70 4.84 27.73
C VAL A 11 18.98 4.39 26.30
N VAL A 12 17.97 3.95 25.56
CA VAL A 12 18.11 3.52 24.16
C VAL A 12 18.56 4.69 23.28
N ARG A 13 17.93 5.87 23.38
CA ARG A 13 18.27 7.05 22.57
C ARG A 13 19.75 7.45 22.73
N VAL A 14 20.19 7.57 23.97
CA VAL A 14 21.56 7.98 24.30
C VAL A 14 22.57 6.92 23.87
N ALA A 15 22.29 5.64 24.16
CA ALA A 15 23.23 4.56 23.85
C ALA A 15 23.34 4.27 22.35
N THR A 16 22.28 4.51 21.58
CA THR A 16 22.26 4.31 20.12
C THR A 16 22.65 5.57 19.34
N GLY A 17 22.89 6.70 20.01
CA GLY A 17 23.23 7.97 19.36
C GLY A 17 22.09 8.57 18.55
N THR A 18 20.85 8.14 18.78
CA THR A 18 19.66 8.61 18.05
C THR A 18 19.00 9.84 18.67
N GLY A 19 19.43 10.25 19.86
CA GLY A 19 18.92 11.45 20.53
C GLY A 19 19.56 11.73 21.89
N SER A 20 19.01 12.73 22.57
CA SER A 20 19.44 13.16 23.90
C SER A 20 18.66 12.44 25.01
N ARG A 21 19.07 12.65 26.28
CA ARG A 21 18.33 12.15 27.45
C ARG A 21 16.92 12.74 27.51
N GLU A 22 16.83 14.05 27.27
CA GLU A 22 15.57 14.77 27.15
C GLU A 22 15.10 14.58 25.72
N GLY A 23 13.92 13.96 25.56
CA GLY A 23 13.35 13.72 24.26
C GLY A 23 12.95 15.03 23.58
N SER A 24 12.82 15.03 22.25
CA SER A 24 12.15 16.15 21.56
C SER A 24 10.63 16.01 21.69
N ASP A 25 9.88 17.11 21.70
CA ASP A 25 8.40 17.10 21.72
C ASP A 25 7.77 16.35 20.52
N ASN A 26 8.56 16.05 19.47
CA ASN A 26 8.20 15.29 18.26
C ASN A 26 8.55 13.79 18.34
N GLU A 27 8.73 13.22 19.53
CA GLU A 27 9.09 11.81 19.67
C GLU A 27 7.93 10.84 19.45
N LEU A 28 8.27 9.66 18.92
CA LEU A 28 7.34 8.54 18.80
C LEU A 28 6.79 8.22 20.19
N LYS A 29 5.49 7.89 20.30
CA LYS A 29 4.92 7.42 21.56
C LYS A 29 5.83 6.36 22.18
N GLU A 30 6.15 6.55 23.45
CA GLU A 30 7.06 5.66 24.15
C GLU A 30 6.45 4.27 24.22
N ARG A 31 7.25 3.27 23.87
CA ARG A 31 6.85 1.88 24.01
C ARG A 31 6.68 1.58 25.48
N HIS A 32 5.77 0.68 25.81
CA HIS A 32 5.71 0.19 27.16
C HIS A 32 6.84 -0.81 27.40
N TRP A 33 7.56 -0.69 28.51
CA TRP A 33 8.65 -1.58 28.87
C TRP A 33 8.22 -2.53 29.98
N GLU A 34 8.37 -3.83 29.71
CA GLU A 34 8.01 -4.87 30.65
C GLU A 34 9.18 -5.78 30.99
N SER A 35 9.13 -6.38 32.18
CA SER A 35 10.10 -7.39 32.60
C SER A 35 9.84 -8.67 31.83
N ILE A 36 10.91 -9.36 31.41
CA ILE A 36 10.80 -10.70 30.84
C ILE A 36 10.11 -11.61 31.88
N GLY A 37 9.06 -12.34 31.45
CA GLY A 37 8.17 -13.12 32.31
C GLY A 37 8.78 -14.35 33.00
N HIS A 38 10.08 -14.59 32.84
CA HIS A 38 10.77 -15.72 33.45
C HIS A 38 11.32 -15.38 34.84
N SER A 39 11.22 -16.33 35.79
CA SER A 39 11.62 -16.17 37.20
C SER A 39 13.09 -15.78 37.44
N THR A 40 13.97 -15.93 36.46
CA THR A 40 15.39 -15.56 36.57
C THR A 40 15.73 -14.22 35.91
N CYS A 41 14.74 -13.51 35.34
CA CYS A 41 14.97 -12.32 34.54
C CYS A 41 14.56 -11.01 35.23
N TYR A 42 14.51 -11.01 36.56
CA TYR A 42 14.22 -9.80 37.33
C TYR A 42 15.13 -8.64 36.94
N GLY A 43 14.53 -7.49 36.61
CA GLY A 43 15.25 -6.27 36.23
C GLY A 43 15.74 -6.24 34.78
N ARG A 44 15.48 -7.28 33.98
CA ARG A 44 15.67 -7.30 32.52
C ARG A 44 14.40 -6.83 31.84
N MET A 45 14.46 -5.66 31.24
CA MET A 45 13.34 -4.95 30.64
C MET A 45 13.46 -4.96 29.13
N ILE A 46 12.35 -5.21 28.44
CA ILE A 46 12.26 -5.23 26.98
C ILE A 46 10.99 -4.50 26.52
N PRO A 47 10.98 -3.94 25.31
CA PRO A 47 9.81 -3.20 24.84
C PRO A 47 8.66 -4.14 24.47
N ASP A 48 7.43 -3.66 24.62
CA ASP A 48 6.18 -4.36 24.29
C ASP A 48 6.00 -4.64 22.80
N THR A 49 6.81 -4.00 21.94
CA THR A 49 6.91 -4.28 20.50
C THR A 49 7.69 -5.55 20.19
N GLU A 50 8.39 -6.16 21.16
CA GLU A 50 9.10 -7.44 20.95
C GLU A 50 8.12 -8.62 20.79
N ASP A 51 8.60 -9.70 20.18
CA ASP A 51 7.85 -10.95 20.03
C ASP A 51 7.36 -11.45 21.41
N ILE A 52 6.08 -11.81 21.49
CA ILE A 52 5.43 -12.25 22.73
C ILE A 52 6.12 -13.48 23.35
N LYS A 53 6.73 -14.35 22.55
CA LYS A 53 7.48 -15.54 22.99
C LYS A 53 8.80 -15.16 23.65
N LEU A 54 9.36 -14.01 23.28
CA LEU A 54 10.52 -13.43 23.93
C LEU A 54 10.10 -12.74 25.23
N ARG A 55 8.96 -12.04 25.21
CA ARG A 55 8.40 -11.32 26.37
C ARG A 55 8.00 -12.21 27.53
N ASN A 56 7.29 -13.29 27.26
CA ASN A 56 6.89 -14.23 28.30
C ASN A 56 8.07 -15.08 28.84
N GLY A 57 9.24 -15.02 28.21
CA GLY A 57 10.43 -15.76 28.64
C GLY A 57 10.37 -17.28 28.40
N THR A 58 9.36 -17.78 27.68
CA THR A 58 9.17 -19.22 27.41
C THR A 58 10.33 -19.83 26.63
N TYR A 59 11.04 -19.05 25.82
CA TYR A 59 12.24 -19.50 25.11
C TYR A 59 13.38 -19.95 26.06
N ARG A 60 13.32 -19.57 27.35
CA ARG A 60 14.28 -19.99 28.38
C ARG A 60 13.92 -21.35 29.00
N GLU A 61 12.71 -21.83 28.78
CA GLU A 61 12.28 -23.15 29.23
C GLU A 61 12.65 -24.21 28.18
N PRO A 62 13.39 -25.28 28.55
CA PRO A 62 13.77 -26.31 27.60
C PRO A 62 12.55 -27.10 27.12
N GLN A 63 12.43 -27.29 25.80
CA GLN A 63 11.33 -28.06 25.21
C GLN A 63 11.64 -29.57 25.18
N GLU A 64 10.59 -30.40 25.29
CA GLU A 64 10.73 -31.86 25.26
C GLU A 64 11.30 -32.31 23.89
N GLY A 65 12.46 -32.94 23.90
CA GLY A 65 13.17 -33.38 22.68
C GLY A 65 14.14 -32.35 22.06
N GLN A 66 14.24 -31.13 22.61
CA GLN A 66 15.21 -30.13 22.14
C GLN A 66 16.64 -30.49 22.60
N PRO A 67 17.65 -30.49 21.70
CA PRO A 67 19.05 -30.66 22.07
C PRO A 67 19.50 -29.57 23.04
N PHE A 68 20.24 -29.96 24.09
CA PHE A 68 20.77 -29.02 25.09
C PHE A 68 21.61 -27.90 24.48
N GLU A 69 22.41 -28.21 23.45
CA GLU A 69 23.24 -27.22 22.76
C GLU A 69 22.40 -26.15 22.04
N GLU A 70 21.30 -26.56 21.39
CA GLU A 70 20.38 -25.66 20.71
C GLU A 70 19.62 -24.78 21.71
N TRP A 71 19.18 -25.36 22.83
CA TRP A 71 18.56 -24.60 23.92
C TRP A 71 19.55 -23.61 24.56
N MET A 72 20.76 -24.06 24.92
CA MET A 72 21.78 -23.21 25.53
C MET A 72 22.21 -22.09 24.58
N LEU A 73 22.33 -22.37 23.28
CA LEU A 73 22.57 -21.35 22.27
C LEU A 73 21.43 -20.34 22.27
N CYS A 74 20.17 -20.76 22.17
CA CYS A 74 18.99 -19.88 22.20
C CYS A 74 18.93 -18.97 23.45
N VAL A 75 19.29 -19.51 24.62
CA VAL A 75 19.25 -18.75 25.89
C VAL A 75 20.47 -17.83 26.06
N ALA A 76 21.64 -18.23 25.55
CA ALA A 76 22.90 -17.50 25.71
C ALA A 76 23.16 -16.47 24.59
N THR A 77 22.71 -16.75 23.37
CA THR A 77 22.63 -15.75 22.29
C THR A 77 21.32 -15.02 22.47
N THR A 78 21.36 -13.81 23.00
CA THR A 78 20.18 -12.99 23.32
C THR A 78 19.16 -13.05 22.19
N ALA A 79 18.03 -13.70 22.44
CA ALA A 79 16.94 -13.81 21.48
C ALA A 79 16.15 -12.49 21.36
N VAL A 80 16.26 -11.61 22.36
CA VAL A 80 15.61 -10.30 22.42
C VAL A 80 16.46 -9.21 21.77
N GLU A 81 15.83 -8.28 21.05
CA GLU A 81 16.50 -7.24 20.26
C GLU A 81 17.21 -6.19 21.12
N ILE A 82 16.48 -5.61 22.07
CA ILE A 82 16.94 -4.59 23.00
C ILE A 82 16.51 -5.02 24.40
N GLU A 83 17.50 -5.25 25.26
CA GLU A 83 17.30 -5.54 26.69
C GLU A 83 18.00 -4.49 27.52
N VAL A 84 17.25 -3.80 28.38
CA VAL A 84 17.81 -2.95 29.44
C VAL A 84 17.84 -3.76 30.72
N ASN A 85 19.04 -4.09 31.20
CA ASN A 85 19.22 -4.70 32.50
C ASN A 85 19.46 -3.60 33.54
N SER A 86 18.39 -3.23 34.25
CA SER A 86 18.42 -2.18 35.28
C SER A 86 19.33 -2.50 36.47
N GLN A 87 19.54 -3.78 36.79
CA GLN A 87 20.38 -4.21 37.92
C GLN A 87 21.86 -4.08 37.59
N LEU A 88 22.25 -4.49 36.38
CA LEU A 88 23.63 -4.44 35.91
C LEU A 88 23.99 -3.10 35.27
N ARG A 89 22.97 -2.27 34.97
CA ARG A 89 23.09 -1.02 34.19
C ARG A 89 23.63 -1.25 32.78
N ASP A 90 23.30 -2.42 32.24
CA ASP A 90 23.74 -2.83 30.92
C ASP A 90 22.58 -2.67 29.92
N LEU A 91 22.89 -2.07 28.78
CA LEU A 91 22.06 -2.16 27.59
C LEU A 91 22.65 -3.27 26.71
N THR A 92 21.89 -4.34 26.50
CA THR A 92 22.24 -5.35 25.52
C THR A 92 21.42 -5.09 24.26
N GLN A 93 22.11 -4.64 23.22
CA GLN A 93 21.62 -4.68 21.86
C GLN A 93 22.36 -5.83 21.19
N GLN A 94 21.65 -6.71 20.46
CA GLN A 94 22.14 -8.01 19.96
C GLN A 94 23.68 -8.11 19.80
N ASN A 95 24.27 -9.21 20.29
CA ASN A 95 25.70 -9.58 20.15
C ASN A 95 26.20 -9.77 18.69
N ARG A 96 25.46 -9.26 17.72
CA ARG A 96 25.76 -9.35 16.30
C ARG A 96 26.61 -8.15 15.88
N LYS A 97 27.48 -8.37 14.89
CA LYS A 97 28.43 -7.36 14.45
C LYS A 97 27.67 -6.14 13.91
N MET A 98 27.74 -5.04 14.65
CA MET A 98 27.19 -3.76 14.22
C MET A 98 27.97 -3.26 13.00
N THR A 99 27.26 -2.87 11.96
CA THR A 99 27.84 -2.34 10.72
C THR A 99 27.02 -1.14 10.26
N LEU A 100 27.58 -0.30 9.40
CA LEU A 100 26.80 0.70 8.71
C LEU A 100 25.95 0.02 7.62
N LEU A 101 24.72 0.48 7.45
CA LEU A 101 23.87 0.04 6.35
C LEU A 101 24.54 0.40 5.02
N ASP A 102 24.48 -0.50 4.04
CA ASP A 102 25.06 -0.28 2.73
C ASP A 102 24.41 0.93 2.04
N GLN A 103 25.23 1.77 1.41
CA GLN A 103 24.79 2.92 0.63
C GLN A 103 23.82 2.51 -0.49
N GLN A 104 24.02 1.35 -1.11
CA GLN A 104 23.11 0.84 -2.15
C GLN A 104 21.69 0.62 -1.63
N ILE A 105 21.55 0.21 -0.36
CA ILE A 105 20.25 0.04 0.29
C ILE A 105 19.66 1.40 0.69
N MET A 106 20.51 2.31 1.17
CA MET A 106 20.06 3.67 1.53
C MET A 106 19.55 4.47 0.32
N ASP A 107 20.09 4.19 -0.87
CA ASP A 107 19.73 4.83 -2.12
C ASP A 107 18.71 4.03 -2.94
N ASP A 108 18.22 2.91 -2.40
CA ASP A 108 17.18 2.11 -3.04
C ASP A 108 15.86 2.92 -3.13
N PRO A 109 15.18 2.92 -4.29
CA PRO A 109 13.92 3.64 -4.48
C PRO A 109 12.84 3.30 -3.44
N ASP A 110 12.79 2.05 -2.98
CA ASP A 110 11.80 1.59 -1.99
C ASP A 110 12.15 2.03 -0.56
N PHE A 111 13.40 2.42 -0.30
CA PHE A 111 13.77 3.04 0.97
C PHE A 111 13.61 4.56 0.93
N ALA A 112 13.75 5.20 -0.24
CA ALA A 112 13.76 6.64 -0.41
C ALA A 112 12.52 7.35 0.21
N SER A 113 11.32 6.78 0.01
CA SER A 113 10.07 7.37 0.51
C SER A 113 9.94 7.36 2.03
N THR A 114 10.67 6.47 2.72
CA THR A 114 10.64 6.35 4.19
C THR A 114 11.92 6.80 4.85
N ARG A 115 12.94 7.17 4.06
CA ARG A 115 14.27 7.56 4.54
C ARG A 115 14.21 8.72 5.53
N ARG A 116 13.41 9.74 5.24
CA ARG A 116 13.26 10.91 6.13
C ARG A 116 12.72 10.51 7.50
N ASP A 117 11.63 9.73 7.52
CA ASP A 117 10.99 9.27 8.75
C ASP A 117 11.86 8.26 9.51
N ALA A 118 12.52 7.35 8.80
CA ALA A 118 13.35 6.31 9.39
C ALA A 118 14.67 6.86 9.94
N LEU A 119 15.29 7.82 9.25
CA LEU A 119 16.63 8.29 9.59
C LEU A 119 16.67 9.66 10.28
N LYS A 120 15.59 10.45 10.22
CA LYS A 120 15.57 11.84 10.72
C LYS A 120 16.78 12.65 10.22
N ASP A 121 16.95 12.68 8.90
CA ASP A 121 18.04 13.38 8.18
C ASP A 121 19.47 12.86 8.44
N ALA A 122 19.62 11.70 9.09
CA ALA A 122 20.94 11.08 9.24
C ALA A 122 21.50 10.61 7.87
N SER A 123 22.79 10.90 7.63
CA SER A 123 23.51 10.49 6.41
C SER A 123 23.77 8.99 6.35
N ASP A 124 23.94 8.38 7.51
CA ASP A 124 24.30 6.99 7.74
C ASP A 124 23.52 6.42 8.92
N VAL A 125 23.36 5.10 8.95
CA VAL A 125 22.64 4.42 10.01
C VAL A 125 23.35 3.13 10.40
N ALA A 126 23.57 2.97 11.70
CA ALA A 126 24.06 1.71 12.24
C ALA A 126 22.96 0.64 12.13
N CYS A 127 23.35 -0.57 11.77
CA CYS A 127 22.44 -1.69 11.64
C CYS A 127 23.05 -2.99 12.19
N ALA A 128 22.17 -3.89 12.60
CA ALA A 128 22.51 -5.24 13.03
C ALA A 128 21.85 -6.24 12.07
N GLU A 129 22.60 -7.26 11.66
CA GLU A 129 22.07 -8.36 10.85
C GLU A 129 21.10 -9.21 11.68
N VAL A 130 19.84 -9.34 11.29
CA VAL A 130 18.81 -10.16 11.96
C VAL A 130 18.79 -11.59 11.42
N MET A 131 18.97 -11.75 10.11
CA MET A 131 19.04 -13.06 9.48
C MET A 131 19.65 -12.94 8.09
N HIS A 132 20.48 -13.89 7.73
CA HIS A 132 20.97 -14.06 6.37
C HIS A 132 20.66 -15.48 5.88
N THR A 133 20.10 -15.57 4.68
CA THR A 133 19.79 -16.80 3.95
C THR A 133 20.28 -16.66 2.51
N THR A 134 20.26 -17.73 1.73
CA THR A 134 20.75 -17.74 0.34
C THR A 134 20.24 -16.57 -0.53
N ASN A 135 18.98 -16.15 -0.35
CA ASN A 135 18.34 -15.15 -1.20
C ASN A 135 17.82 -13.92 -0.43
N ARG A 136 18.11 -13.82 0.87
CA ARG A 136 17.62 -12.72 1.71
C ARG A 136 18.64 -12.34 2.76
N PHE A 137 18.92 -11.04 2.81
CA PHE A 137 19.57 -10.38 3.92
C PHE A 137 18.55 -9.53 4.67
N TRP A 138 18.57 -9.61 5.99
CA TRP A 138 17.68 -8.85 6.86
C TRP A 138 18.51 -8.09 7.87
N TRP A 139 18.39 -6.76 7.83
CA TRP A 139 19.00 -5.85 8.78
C TRP A 139 17.95 -5.10 9.59
N ARG A 140 18.38 -4.73 10.79
CA ARG A 140 17.61 -3.90 11.70
C ARG A 140 18.32 -2.59 11.95
N LEU A 141 17.60 -1.49 11.84
CA LEU A 141 18.14 -0.15 12.00
C LEU A 141 18.16 0.22 13.48
N VAL A 142 19.36 0.46 13.99
CA VAL A 142 19.64 0.62 15.42
C VAL A 142 18.99 1.89 15.96
N GLY A 143 18.11 1.73 16.95
CA GLY A 143 17.39 2.84 17.58
C GLY A 143 16.32 3.49 16.69
N ARG A 144 15.99 2.91 15.53
CA ARG A 144 15.01 3.50 14.59
C ARG A 144 13.65 2.80 14.55
N ARG A 145 13.50 1.59 15.12
CA ARG A 145 12.27 0.76 15.03
C ARG A 145 11.89 0.36 13.58
N TYR A 146 12.89 0.31 12.69
CA TYR A 146 12.77 -0.10 11.29
C TYR A 146 13.67 -1.30 10.99
N ASP A 147 13.18 -2.15 10.10
CA ASP A 147 13.85 -3.30 9.55
C ASP A 147 13.85 -3.21 8.03
N VAL A 148 14.92 -3.70 7.42
CA VAL A 148 15.12 -3.70 5.97
C VAL A 148 15.52 -5.10 5.52
N GLN A 149 14.80 -5.65 4.55
CA GLN A 149 15.08 -6.96 3.97
C GLN A 149 15.40 -6.81 2.48
N SER A 150 16.66 -7.07 2.10
CA SER A 150 17.08 -7.18 0.70
C SER A 150 16.88 -8.61 0.22
N TRP A 151 16.15 -8.76 -0.87
CA TRP A 151 15.93 -10.01 -1.56
C TRP A 151 16.69 -10.01 -2.89
N GLY A 152 17.48 -11.06 -3.10
CA GLY A 152 18.09 -11.31 -4.40
C GLY A 152 17.04 -11.67 -5.46
N PRO A 153 17.35 -11.50 -6.75
CA PRO A 153 16.46 -11.87 -7.85
C PRO A 153 15.92 -13.31 -7.72
N ASP A 154 14.63 -13.53 -8.01
CA ASP A 154 14.09 -14.88 -8.06
C ASP A 154 14.50 -15.61 -9.34
N ALA A 155 15.27 -16.68 -9.21
CA ALA A 155 15.72 -17.48 -10.35
C ALA A 155 14.65 -18.46 -10.88
N ARG A 156 13.49 -18.56 -10.24
CA ARG A 156 12.43 -19.50 -10.62
C ARG A 156 11.71 -19.05 -11.89
N ASN A 157 11.44 -19.98 -12.82
CA ASN A 157 10.57 -19.72 -13.96
C ASN A 157 9.10 -19.87 -13.56
N TYR A 158 8.42 -18.76 -13.28
CA TYR A 158 7.03 -18.77 -12.83
C TYR A 158 6.04 -19.41 -13.81
N PHE A 159 6.36 -19.42 -15.10
CA PHE A 159 5.54 -20.07 -16.12
C PHE A 159 5.38 -21.58 -15.87
N ASP A 160 6.42 -22.24 -15.35
CA ASP A 160 6.43 -23.68 -15.11
C ASP A 160 5.81 -24.06 -13.76
N ILE A 161 5.52 -23.07 -12.90
CA ILE A 161 5.04 -23.30 -11.54
C ILE A 161 3.52 -23.29 -11.51
N LYS A 162 2.94 -24.42 -11.09
CA LYS A 162 1.49 -24.54 -10.92
C LYS A 162 0.99 -23.59 -9.85
N GLY A 163 -0.03 -22.81 -10.20
CA GLY A 163 -0.72 -21.92 -9.28
C GLY A 163 -0.24 -20.47 -9.32
N VAL A 164 0.84 -20.13 -10.04
CA VAL A 164 1.24 -18.72 -10.20
C VAL A 164 0.13 -17.95 -10.92
N ARG A 165 -0.26 -18.40 -12.11
CA ARG A 165 -1.50 -17.93 -12.72
C ARG A 165 -2.68 -18.53 -11.98
N ASN A 166 -3.54 -17.70 -11.41
CA ASN A 166 -4.70 -18.14 -10.66
C ASN A 166 -5.49 -19.22 -11.44
N PRO A 167 -5.66 -20.44 -10.89
CA PRO A 167 -6.38 -21.55 -11.54
C PRO A 167 -7.84 -21.26 -11.88
N ASP A 168 -8.43 -20.19 -11.33
CA ASP A 168 -9.76 -19.73 -11.70
C ASP A 168 -9.84 -19.12 -13.08
N PHE A 169 -8.73 -18.62 -13.65
CA PHE A 169 -8.68 -18.17 -15.04
C PHE A 169 -8.53 -19.37 -15.98
N SER A 170 -9.66 -20.02 -16.27
CA SER A 170 -9.70 -21.26 -17.06
C SER A 170 -10.46 -21.14 -18.38
N ARG A 171 -11.26 -20.08 -18.58
CA ARG A 171 -12.10 -19.91 -19.79
C ARG A 171 -11.34 -19.14 -20.87
N LYS A 172 -11.02 -19.77 -21.99
CA LYS A 172 -10.23 -19.13 -23.06
C LYS A 172 -11.02 -18.02 -23.77
N PHE A 173 -10.49 -16.80 -23.78
CA PHE A 173 -11.04 -15.66 -24.52
C PHE A 173 -10.65 -15.73 -26.01
N PRO A 174 -11.51 -15.27 -26.95
CA PRO A 174 -12.90 -14.84 -26.78
C PRO A 174 -13.92 -16.00 -26.84
N ASN A 175 -13.48 -17.23 -27.14
CA ASN A 175 -14.38 -18.32 -27.52
C ASN A 175 -15.22 -18.92 -26.37
N SER A 176 -14.86 -18.63 -25.11
CA SER A 176 -15.52 -19.19 -23.91
C SER A 176 -16.37 -18.16 -23.14
N LEU A 177 -16.81 -17.10 -23.82
CA LEU A 177 -17.70 -16.08 -23.26
C LEU A 177 -19.13 -16.62 -23.14
N ARG A 178 -19.81 -16.21 -22.06
CA ARG A 178 -21.25 -16.43 -21.86
C ARG A 178 -22.05 -15.35 -22.59
N GLY A 179 -23.35 -15.59 -22.74
CA GLY A 179 -24.25 -14.70 -23.49
C GLY A 179 -24.23 -13.23 -23.01
N GLY A 180 -24.12 -13.01 -21.69
CA GLY A 180 -24.06 -11.67 -21.09
C GLY A 180 -22.66 -11.06 -21.01
N GLU A 181 -21.60 -11.79 -21.37
CA GLU A 181 -20.21 -11.31 -21.27
C GLU A 181 -19.68 -10.74 -22.61
N LYS A 182 -20.55 -10.55 -23.60
CA LYS A 182 -20.19 -10.04 -24.94
C LYS A 182 -19.50 -8.68 -24.90
N TRP A 183 -19.85 -7.85 -23.92
CA TRP A 183 -19.24 -6.53 -23.71
C TRP A 183 -17.71 -6.61 -23.52
N VAL A 184 -17.18 -7.73 -23.00
CA VAL A 184 -15.72 -7.95 -22.89
C VAL A 184 -15.11 -8.11 -24.29
N ALA A 185 -15.78 -8.86 -25.18
CA ALA A 185 -15.33 -9.01 -26.56
C ALA A 185 -15.38 -7.67 -27.31
N ASP A 186 -16.46 -6.90 -27.13
CA ASP A 186 -16.63 -5.60 -27.79
C ASP A 186 -15.53 -4.60 -27.40
N ALA A 187 -15.04 -4.66 -26.15
CA ALA A 187 -13.99 -3.77 -25.68
C ALA A 187 -12.56 -4.22 -26.08
N LEU A 188 -12.32 -5.53 -26.22
CA LEU A 188 -10.96 -6.08 -26.28
C LEU A 188 -10.60 -6.79 -27.59
N THR A 189 -11.55 -7.41 -28.31
CA THR A 189 -11.24 -8.34 -29.43
C THR A 189 -10.44 -7.68 -30.55
N ASP A 190 -10.82 -6.48 -30.96
CA ASP A 190 -10.15 -5.78 -32.06
C ASP A 190 -8.78 -5.22 -31.66
N LYS A 191 -8.54 -5.06 -30.35
CA LYS A 191 -7.33 -4.47 -29.79
C LYS A 191 -6.32 -5.49 -29.29
N VAL A 192 -6.75 -6.70 -28.93
CA VAL A 192 -5.91 -7.67 -28.22
C VAL A 192 -4.63 -8.01 -28.98
N ASN A 193 -4.70 -8.19 -30.29
CA ASN A 193 -3.53 -8.50 -31.11
C ASN A 193 -2.56 -7.33 -31.25
N LEU A 194 -3.04 -6.09 -31.10
CA LEU A 194 -2.21 -4.88 -31.10
C LEU A 194 -1.57 -4.63 -29.73
N LEU A 195 -2.29 -4.93 -28.65
CA LEU A 195 -1.84 -4.69 -27.28
C LEU A 195 -0.94 -5.82 -26.75
N LEU A 196 -1.29 -7.07 -27.04
CA LEU A 196 -0.68 -8.29 -26.52
C LEU A 196 -0.61 -9.36 -27.63
N PRO A 197 0.28 -9.19 -28.63
CA PRO A 197 0.43 -10.15 -29.73
C PRO A 197 0.81 -11.53 -29.19
N ASP A 198 0.25 -12.59 -29.79
CA ASP A 198 0.49 -13.99 -29.46
C ASP A 198 0.14 -14.42 -28.01
N VAL A 199 -0.53 -13.55 -27.24
CA VAL A 199 -0.96 -13.87 -25.87
C VAL A 199 -2.35 -14.52 -25.87
N THR A 200 -2.45 -15.70 -25.25
CA THR A 200 -3.76 -16.29 -24.95
C THR A 200 -4.26 -15.84 -23.59
N LEU A 201 -5.38 -15.09 -23.59
CA LEU A 201 -6.05 -14.61 -22.38
C LEU A 201 -7.14 -15.59 -21.90
N TYR A 202 -7.32 -15.64 -20.57
CA TYR A 202 -8.29 -16.49 -19.91
C TYR A 202 -9.15 -15.68 -18.93
N LEU A 203 -10.47 -15.88 -18.96
CA LEU A 203 -11.41 -15.35 -17.96
C LEU A 203 -11.56 -16.28 -16.76
N SER A 204 -11.92 -15.67 -15.63
CA SER A 204 -12.32 -16.36 -14.40
C SER A 204 -13.52 -17.29 -14.62
N LYS A 205 -13.66 -18.34 -13.81
CA LYS A 205 -14.86 -19.21 -13.78
C LYS A 205 -16.16 -18.47 -13.41
N LYS A 206 -16.05 -17.38 -12.64
CA LYS A 206 -17.18 -16.52 -12.23
C LYS A 206 -17.83 -15.90 -13.47
N ASP A 207 -19.15 -15.83 -13.49
CA ASP A 207 -19.89 -15.02 -14.45
C ASP A 207 -19.63 -13.53 -14.20
N CYS A 208 -19.32 -12.78 -15.25
CA CYS A 208 -19.15 -11.32 -15.15
C CYS A 208 -20.16 -10.57 -16.04
N SER A 209 -21.30 -11.17 -16.38
CA SER A 209 -22.33 -10.53 -17.21
C SER A 209 -22.85 -9.22 -16.60
N ASP A 210 -23.08 -9.20 -15.29
CA ASP A 210 -23.61 -8.05 -14.54
C ASP A 210 -22.54 -7.31 -13.72
N ASP A 211 -21.27 -7.72 -13.84
CA ASP A 211 -20.16 -7.08 -13.12
C ASP A 211 -19.71 -5.80 -13.85
N PRO A 212 -19.28 -4.75 -13.12
CA PRO A 212 -18.81 -3.50 -13.74
C PRO A 212 -17.49 -3.65 -14.51
N PHE A 213 -16.74 -4.73 -14.25
CA PHE A 213 -15.50 -5.06 -14.92
C PHE A 213 -15.25 -6.57 -14.91
N ALA A 214 -14.32 -7.01 -15.76
CA ALA A 214 -13.86 -8.37 -15.88
C ALA A 214 -12.32 -8.37 -15.84
N ILE A 215 -11.76 -9.40 -15.21
CA ILE A 215 -10.31 -9.62 -15.21
C ILE A 215 -10.01 -10.80 -16.12
N LEU A 216 -8.97 -10.66 -16.94
CA LEU A 216 -8.38 -11.73 -17.72
C LEU A 216 -6.91 -11.87 -17.35
N SER A 217 -6.36 -13.07 -17.56
CA SER A 217 -4.95 -13.33 -17.31
C SER A 217 -4.31 -14.15 -18.44
N GLY A 218 -3.06 -13.87 -18.77
CA GLY A 218 -2.31 -14.57 -19.80
C GLY A 218 -0.80 -14.34 -19.68
N TRP A 219 -0.02 -15.14 -20.39
CA TRP A 219 1.44 -15.04 -20.40
C TRP A 219 1.91 -14.42 -21.70
N ILE A 220 2.82 -13.45 -21.62
CA ILE A 220 3.57 -12.93 -22.76
C ILE A 220 4.99 -13.51 -22.72
N GLU A 221 5.52 -13.95 -23.87
CA GLU A 221 6.88 -14.47 -23.98
C GLU A 221 7.89 -13.32 -23.84
N ASN A 222 8.92 -13.51 -23.02
CA ASN A 222 9.98 -12.54 -22.87
C ASN A 222 10.96 -12.62 -24.05
N PRO A 223 11.66 -11.52 -24.40
CA PRO A 223 12.73 -11.56 -25.38
C PRO A 223 13.77 -12.63 -25.01
N ARG A 224 14.04 -13.56 -25.93
CA ARG A 224 14.97 -14.67 -25.67
C ARG A 224 16.40 -14.17 -25.58
N ASN A 225 16.96 -14.19 -24.38
CA ASN A 225 18.41 -14.12 -24.14
C ASN A 225 18.94 -15.47 -23.67
N ALA A 226 20.16 -15.82 -24.09
CA ALA A 226 20.75 -17.14 -23.85
C ALA A 226 20.87 -17.51 -22.36
N ASP A 227 20.90 -16.52 -21.47
CA ASP A 227 21.17 -16.68 -20.04
C ASP A 227 19.92 -16.54 -19.14
N THR A 228 18.73 -16.23 -19.68
CA THR A 228 17.54 -15.96 -18.86
C THR A 228 16.65 -17.19 -18.72
N MET A 229 16.57 -17.77 -17.51
CA MET A 229 15.59 -18.82 -17.17
C MET A 229 14.14 -18.31 -17.08
N PHE A 230 13.96 -16.99 -17.00
CA PHE A 230 12.67 -16.34 -16.89
C PHE A 230 12.04 -16.13 -18.28
N THR A 231 11.14 -17.03 -18.65
CA THR A 231 10.67 -17.14 -20.05
C THR A 231 9.45 -16.30 -20.38
N HIS A 232 8.60 -15.99 -19.40
CA HIS A 232 7.35 -15.28 -19.63
C HIS A 232 7.03 -14.29 -18.52
N THR A 233 6.30 -13.25 -18.87
CA THR A 233 5.71 -12.29 -17.94
C THR A 233 4.22 -12.55 -17.81
N LEU A 234 3.72 -12.62 -16.57
CA LEU A 234 2.28 -12.77 -16.31
C LEU A 234 1.59 -11.41 -16.47
N LYS A 235 0.59 -11.35 -17.35
CA LYS A 235 -0.26 -10.20 -17.59
C LYS A 235 -1.62 -10.39 -16.95
N GLU A 236 -2.13 -9.34 -16.33
CA GLU A 236 -3.53 -9.22 -15.96
C GLU A 236 -4.19 -8.05 -16.69
N VAL A 237 -5.34 -8.31 -17.30
CA VAL A 237 -6.08 -7.35 -18.12
C VAL A 237 -7.41 -7.07 -17.45
N VAL A 238 -7.62 -5.83 -17.02
CA VAL A 238 -8.89 -5.38 -16.42
C VAL A 238 -9.68 -4.63 -17.48
N VAL A 239 -10.86 -5.16 -17.82
CA VAL A 239 -11.78 -4.58 -18.80
C VAL A 239 -13.00 -4.06 -18.07
N TRP A 240 -13.21 -2.74 -18.10
CA TRP A 240 -14.40 -2.08 -17.56
C TRP A 240 -15.51 -2.04 -18.59
N GLN A 241 -16.76 -2.17 -18.12
CA GLN A 241 -17.93 -2.22 -18.99
C GLN A 241 -18.43 -0.84 -19.40
N ASN A 242 -18.56 0.10 -18.45
CA ASN A 242 -19.17 1.40 -18.73
C ASN A 242 -18.53 2.58 -17.97
N PRO A 243 -17.87 3.51 -18.68
CA PRO A 243 -17.45 3.41 -20.08
C PRO A 243 -16.42 2.28 -20.30
N PRO A 244 -16.29 1.75 -21.54
CA PRO A 244 -15.25 0.77 -21.85
C PRO A 244 -13.85 1.31 -21.60
N LEU A 245 -13.07 0.60 -20.78
CA LEU A 245 -11.68 0.91 -20.45
C LEU A 245 -10.89 -0.39 -20.31
N VAL A 246 -9.70 -0.45 -20.90
CA VAL A 246 -8.78 -1.57 -20.75
C VAL A 246 -7.53 -1.10 -20.03
N ASN A 247 -7.24 -1.69 -18.86
CA ASN A 247 -5.99 -1.52 -18.14
C ASN A 247 -5.21 -2.84 -18.15
N ILE A 248 -3.90 -2.78 -18.39
CA ILE A 248 -3.03 -3.95 -18.43
C ILE A 248 -1.96 -3.79 -17.34
N PHE A 249 -1.81 -4.84 -16.56
CA PHE A 249 -0.88 -4.92 -15.45
C PHE A 249 0.15 -6.03 -15.70
N ASN A 250 1.39 -5.76 -15.30
CA ASN A 250 2.38 -6.78 -15.02
C ASN A 250 2.16 -7.32 -13.60
N VAL A 251 2.25 -8.64 -13.43
CA VAL A 251 2.36 -9.26 -12.10
C VAL A 251 3.85 -9.40 -11.78
N VAL A 252 4.32 -8.57 -10.87
CA VAL A 252 5.72 -8.40 -10.48
C VAL A 252 5.98 -9.09 -9.15
N GLU A 253 7.11 -9.79 -9.04
CA GLU A 253 7.58 -10.28 -7.74
C GLU A 253 8.29 -9.18 -6.96
N HIS A 254 7.91 -9.01 -5.70
CA HIS A 254 8.54 -8.09 -4.77
C HIS A 254 8.51 -8.72 -3.37
N GLY A 255 9.69 -8.99 -2.80
CA GLY A 255 9.78 -9.59 -1.47
C GLY A 255 9.15 -10.98 -1.38
N ARG A 256 9.23 -11.77 -2.46
CA ARG A 256 8.59 -13.08 -2.68
C ARG A 256 7.06 -13.05 -2.70
N ARG A 257 6.44 -11.87 -2.80
CA ARG A 257 5.01 -11.67 -3.03
C ARG A 257 4.78 -11.19 -4.46
N HIS A 258 3.59 -11.43 -5.00
CA HIS A 258 3.25 -11.06 -6.38
C HIS A 258 2.25 -9.91 -6.37
N MET A 259 2.63 -8.78 -6.95
CA MET A 259 1.90 -7.52 -6.92
C MET A 259 1.62 -7.03 -8.34
N ARG A 260 0.57 -6.24 -8.53
CA ARG A 260 0.27 -5.62 -9.83
C ARG A 260 1.05 -4.33 -10.00
N VAL A 261 1.57 -4.10 -11.20
CA VAL A 261 2.09 -2.80 -11.64
C VAL A 261 1.38 -2.43 -12.94
N LEU A 262 0.83 -1.21 -13.00
CA LEU A 262 0.08 -0.73 -14.16
C LEU A 262 1.03 -0.37 -15.30
N GLU A 263 0.85 -0.98 -16.47
CA GLU A 263 1.73 -0.82 -17.63
C GLU A 263 1.07 -0.08 -18.79
N TYR A 264 -0.26 -0.17 -18.90
CA TYR A 264 -1.00 0.41 -19.99
C TYR A 264 -2.45 0.71 -19.60
N THR A 265 -2.98 1.79 -20.17
CA THR A 265 -4.40 2.09 -20.17
C THR A 265 -4.86 2.50 -21.57
N SER A 266 -6.07 2.10 -21.97
CA SER A 266 -6.66 2.52 -23.24
C SER A 266 -7.25 3.93 -23.19
N ASN A 267 -7.44 4.51 -22.00
CA ASN A 267 -7.94 5.88 -21.86
C ASN A 267 -7.51 6.49 -20.51
N LEU A 268 -6.54 7.40 -20.57
CA LEU A 268 -5.96 8.10 -19.43
C LEU A 268 -6.99 8.95 -18.66
N SER A 269 -8.03 9.48 -19.31
CA SER A 269 -9.03 10.29 -18.61
C SER A 269 -9.92 9.47 -17.68
N LEU A 270 -9.98 8.15 -17.89
CA LEU A 270 -10.77 7.21 -17.08
C LEU A 270 -9.90 6.36 -16.16
N CYS A 271 -8.59 6.29 -16.41
CA CYS A 271 -7.67 5.56 -15.54
C CYS A 271 -7.55 6.25 -14.18
N LEU A 272 -7.45 5.46 -13.11
CA LEU A 272 -7.21 5.99 -11.76
C LEU A 272 -5.73 6.39 -11.55
N HIS A 273 -4.85 6.14 -12.52
CA HIS A 273 -3.46 6.51 -12.40
C HIS A 273 -2.88 7.03 -13.72
N GLU A 274 -1.91 7.93 -13.58
CA GLU A 274 -1.13 8.44 -14.70
C GLU A 274 0.04 7.48 -14.94
N VAL A 275 -0.02 6.73 -16.05
CA VAL A 275 0.94 5.67 -16.33
C VAL A 275 2.35 6.26 -16.48
N SER A 276 3.29 5.80 -15.64
CA SER A 276 4.69 6.22 -15.66
C SER A 276 5.32 5.89 -17.02
N ASN A 277 6.15 6.79 -17.55
CA ASN A 277 6.63 6.78 -18.96
C ASN A 277 5.51 6.96 -19.99
N GLY A 278 4.53 7.83 -19.70
CA GLY A 278 3.33 8.15 -20.48
C GLY A 278 3.53 8.71 -21.90
N GLU A 279 4.51 8.19 -22.63
CA GLU A 279 4.54 8.20 -24.09
C GLU A 279 3.15 7.77 -24.59
N PRO A 280 2.46 8.62 -25.35
CA PRO A 280 1.18 8.28 -25.96
C PRO A 280 1.35 6.96 -26.72
N TYR A 281 0.59 5.94 -26.35
CA TYR A 281 0.63 4.71 -27.14
C TYR A 281 0.00 5.02 -28.49
N PRO A 282 0.67 4.72 -29.62
CA PRO A 282 0.22 5.13 -30.95
C PRO A 282 -0.95 4.26 -31.44
N ASP A 283 -2.02 4.14 -30.65
CA ASP A 283 -3.29 3.62 -31.14
C ASP A 283 -4.01 4.75 -31.88
N ARG A 284 -4.25 4.54 -33.18
CA ARG A 284 -5.04 5.43 -34.02
C ARG A 284 -6.38 4.76 -34.27
N VAL A 285 -7.33 4.94 -33.37
CA VAL A 285 -8.72 4.58 -33.67
C VAL A 285 -9.27 5.65 -34.60
N ALA A 286 -9.49 5.30 -35.88
CA ALA A 286 -10.08 6.17 -36.89
C ALA A 286 -9.36 7.52 -37.11
N GLY A 287 -8.05 7.60 -36.86
CA GLY A 287 -7.25 8.81 -37.09
C GLY A 287 -7.29 9.87 -35.97
N ILE A 288 -7.95 9.56 -34.84
CA ILE A 288 -7.93 10.39 -33.62
C ILE A 288 -6.81 9.89 -32.71
N LEU A 289 -6.05 10.81 -32.09
CA LEU A 289 -5.09 10.49 -31.03
C LEU A 289 -5.85 9.75 -29.91
N SER A 290 -5.53 8.47 -29.72
CA SER A 290 -6.06 7.71 -28.60
C SER A 290 -5.53 8.31 -27.29
N LEU A 291 -6.40 8.44 -26.28
CA LEU A 291 -6.02 8.77 -24.90
C LEU A 291 -5.27 7.61 -24.22
N SER A 292 -4.82 6.61 -24.98
CA SER A 292 -4.06 5.48 -24.47
C SER A 292 -2.64 5.86 -24.11
N ALA A 293 -2.14 5.31 -23.01
CA ALA A 293 -0.80 5.57 -22.51
C ALA A 293 -0.16 4.29 -21.97
N GLY A 294 1.17 4.23 -22.03
CA GLY A 294 1.96 3.11 -21.53
C GLY A 294 2.27 2.04 -22.58
N ILE A 295 2.99 1.00 -22.17
CA ILE A 295 3.53 -0.03 -23.07
C ILE A 295 2.97 -1.41 -22.65
N PRO A 296 1.91 -1.91 -23.30
CA PRO A 296 1.23 -3.13 -22.86
C PRO A 296 2.11 -4.39 -23.01
N MET A 297 3.08 -4.36 -23.92
CA MET A 297 4.00 -5.45 -24.23
C MET A 297 5.25 -5.47 -23.35
N SER A 298 5.35 -4.61 -22.34
CA SER A 298 6.50 -4.61 -21.42
C SER A 298 6.68 -6.00 -20.79
N THR A 299 7.93 -6.43 -20.61
CA THR A 299 8.25 -7.72 -20.01
C THR A 299 9.20 -7.52 -18.85
N LEU A 300 9.10 -8.39 -17.87
CA LEU A 300 9.92 -8.34 -16.67
C LEU A 300 11.17 -9.22 -16.82
N THR A 301 12.22 -8.81 -16.13
CA THR A 301 13.36 -9.66 -15.80
C THR A 301 13.44 -9.80 -14.28
N PRO A 302 14.00 -10.90 -13.74
CA PRO A 302 14.20 -11.02 -12.31
C PRO A 302 15.09 -9.90 -11.76
N GLU A 303 14.60 -9.18 -10.75
CA GLU A 303 15.30 -8.07 -10.12
C GLU A 303 15.36 -8.26 -8.61
N SER A 304 16.33 -7.61 -7.96
CA SER A 304 16.36 -7.53 -6.50
C SER A 304 15.20 -6.68 -6.00
N SER A 305 14.75 -6.94 -4.78
CA SER A 305 13.70 -6.14 -4.14
C SER A 305 14.04 -5.84 -2.69
N LEU A 306 13.57 -4.68 -2.21
CA LEU A 306 13.77 -4.24 -0.84
C LEU A 306 12.42 -4.15 -0.12
N ILE A 307 12.29 -4.85 1.01
CA ILE A 307 11.14 -4.71 1.90
C ILE A 307 11.55 -3.86 3.10
N VAL A 308 10.76 -2.83 3.41
CA VAL A 308 10.90 -2.04 4.63
C VAL A 308 9.74 -2.36 5.57
N THR A 309 10.07 -2.69 6.82
CA THR A 309 9.08 -2.93 7.87
C THR A 309 9.35 -2.06 9.09
N ARG A 310 8.32 -1.73 9.86
CA ARG A 310 8.44 -0.96 11.11
C ARG A 310 7.53 -1.49 12.20
N ALA A 311 7.93 -1.31 13.46
CA ALA A 311 7.13 -1.65 14.64
C ALA A 311 7.15 -0.45 15.61
N LEU A 312 6.23 0.49 15.39
CA LEU A 312 6.25 1.78 16.10
C LEU A 312 5.74 1.65 17.54
N ASN A 313 4.65 0.92 17.74
CA ASN A 313 4.06 0.62 19.04
C ASN A 313 3.26 -0.70 18.96
N SER A 314 2.89 -1.24 20.12
CA SER A 314 2.18 -2.52 20.21
C SER A 314 0.76 -2.49 19.65
N GLU A 315 0.09 -1.32 19.65
CA GLU A 315 -1.27 -1.17 19.11
C GLU A 315 -1.30 -1.28 17.58
N LEU A 316 -0.31 -0.73 16.89
CA LEU A 316 -0.20 -0.77 15.42
C LEU A 316 0.39 -2.08 14.90
N GLY A 317 1.17 -2.79 15.72
CA GLY A 317 1.89 -4.00 15.32
C GLY A 317 2.96 -3.72 14.26
N THR A 318 3.38 -4.77 13.56
CA THR A 318 4.35 -4.64 12.46
C THR A 318 3.65 -4.14 11.20
N GLN A 319 4.22 -3.14 10.56
CA GLN A 319 3.76 -2.64 9.27
C GLN A 319 4.82 -2.82 8.19
N THR A 320 4.39 -3.13 6.98
CA THR A 320 5.23 -3.26 5.78
C THR A 320 4.94 -2.12 4.83
N LEU A 321 5.96 -1.41 4.37
CA LEU A 321 5.82 -0.36 3.37
C LEU A 321 5.26 -0.93 2.06
N LEU A 322 4.28 -0.25 1.48
CA LEU A 322 3.77 -0.54 0.14
C LEU A 322 4.19 0.60 -0.80
N PRO A 323 5.15 0.36 -1.71
CA PRO A 323 5.51 1.33 -2.73
C PRO A 323 4.34 1.74 -3.62
N ASP A 324 4.32 3.02 -4.01
CA ASP A 324 3.25 3.69 -4.77
C ASP A 324 2.85 2.96 -6.06
N ARG A 325 3.84 2.37 -6.74
CA ARG A 325 3.63 1.61 -7.99
C ARG A 325 2.69 0.41 -7.82
N PHE A 326 2.52 -0.12 -6.61
CA PHE A 326 1.59 -1.21 -6.33
C PHE A 326 0.16 -0.73 -6.03
N MET A 327 -0.02 0.57 -5.80
CA MET A 327 -1.32 1.23 -5.63
C MET A 327 -1.81 1.85 -6.94
N ALA A 328 -0.91 2.03 -7.91
CA ALA A 328 -1.18 2.56 -9.25
C ALA A 328 -2.34 1.81 -9.96
N GLY A 329 -3.38 2.56 -10.31
CA GLY A 329 -4.56 2.05 -11.00
C GLY A 329 -5.59 1.39 -10.07
N LEU A 330 -5.28 1.23 -8.78
CA LEU A 330 -6.20 0.79 -7.73
C LEU A 330 -6.76 2.00 -6.93
N LEU A 331 -5.92 3.00 -6.70
CA LEU A 331 -6.30 4.29 -6.11
C LEU A 331 -6.06 5.44 -7.10
N PRO A 332 -6.81 6.55 -6.99
CA PRO A 332 -6.52 7.81 -7.69
C PRO A 332 -5.09 8.31 -7.42
N THR A 333 -4.36 8.74 -8.47
CA THR A 333 -3.01 9.35 -8.35
C THR A 333 -2.93 10.42 -7.26
N SER A 334 -3.92 11.31 -7.18
CA SER A 334 -3.91 12.39 -6.19
C SER A 334 -3.93 11.92 -4.73
N LEU A 335 -4.32 10.66 -4.48
CA LEU A 335 -4.18 10.02 -3.16
C LEU A 335 -2.86 9.26 -3.03
N ILE A 336 -2.32 8.74 -4.12
CA ILE A 336 -1.04 8.04 -4.09
C ILE A 336 0.09 9.03 -3.78
N GLU A 337 0.11 10.17 -4.44
CA GLU A 337 1.15 11.22 -4.25
C GLU A 337 1.10 11.86 -2.86
N LYS A 338 -0.07 11.85 -2.22
CA LYS A 338 -0.34 12.53 -0.97
C LYS A 338 -0.11 11.67 0.28
N TYR A 339 -0.01 10.35 0.15
CA TYR A 339 0.08 9.46 1.29
C TYR A 339 1.15 8.37 1.11
N THR A 340 1.90 8.07 2.17
CA THR A 340 2.79 6.90 2.23
C THR A 340 2.04 5.71 2.82
N PHE A 341 1.99 4.59 2.09
CA PHE A 341 1.17 3.43 2.43
C PHE A 341 1.92 2.36 3.23
N TRP A 342 1.30 1.90 4.30
CA TRP A 342 1.80 0.84 5.15
C TRP A 342 0.74 -0.25 5.33
N GLN A 343 1.08 -1.49 5.03
CA GLN A 343 0.24 -2.66 5.25
C GLN A 343 0.49 -3.23 6.65
N SER A 344 -0.58 -3.38 7.43
CA SER A 344 -0.58 -4.00 8.76
C SER A 344 -0.66 -5.52 8.67
N GLU A 345 -0.42 -6.22 9.79
CA GLU A 345 -0.47 -7.69 9.89
C GLU A 345 -1.86 -8.29 9.58
N ASP A 346 -2.92 -7.51 9.73
CA ASP A 346 -4.30 -7.87 9.37
C ASP A 346 -4.63 -7.63 7.88
N ASP A 347 -3.62 -7.31 7.07
CA ASP A 347 -3.67 -6.91 5.66
C ASP A 347 -4.33 -5.55 5.36
N ASN A 348 -4.86 -4.84 6.36
CA ASN A 348 -5.37 -3.49 6.15
C ASN A 348 -4.22 -2.54 5.80
N ILE A 349 -4.51 -1.49 5.05
CA ILE A 349 -3.51 -0.53 4.60
C ILE A 349 -3.84 0.84 5.17
N ILE A 350 -2.82 1.51 5.70
CA ILE A 350 -2.91 2.87 6.24
C ILE A 350 -1.97 3.78 5.44
N GLY A 351 -2.54 4.79 4.80
CA GLY A 351 -1.82 5.91 4.20
C GLY A 351 -1.62 7.03 5.22
N TYR A 352 -0.37 7.40 5.46
CA TYR A 352 0.03 8.54 6.28
C TYR A 352 0.31 9.73 5.37
N GLU A 353 -0.33 10.86 5.61
CA GLU A 353 -0.20 12.05 4.76
C GLU A 353 1.27 12.51 4.74
N THR A 354 1.81 12.81 3.56
CA THR A 354 3.16 13.34 3.43
C THR A 354 3.16 14.83 3.75
N ASP A 355 4.15 15.28 4.52
CA ASP A 355 4.33 16.71 4.79
C ASP A 355 4.88 17.40 3.53
N GLU A 356 4.05 18.17 2.84
CA GLU A 356 4.55 19.14 1.85
C GLU A 356 5.26 20.26 2.61
N VAL A 357 6.59 20.28 2.56
CA VAL A 357 7.38 21.37 3.12
C VAL A 357 7.21 22.58 2.21
N THR A 358 6.40 23.54 2.63
CA THR A 358 6.26 24.84 1.94
C THR A 358 7.38 25.79 2.36
N GLU A 359 7.69 26.80 1.54
CA GLU A 359 8.71 27.81 1.89
C GLU A 359 8.39 28.55 3.21
N ASP A 360 7.10 28.66 3.56
CA ASP A 360 6.62 29.24 4.81
C ASP A 360 6.87 28.33 6.04
N ASP A 361 7.11 27.03 5.84
CA ASP A 361 7.36 26.05 6.91
C ASP A 361 8.80 26.07 7.45
N LEU A 362 9.67 26.86 6.84
CA LEU A 362 11.04 27.05 7.28
C LEU A 362 11.15 28.06 8.43
N ASP A 363 10.13 28.91 8.63
CA ASP A 363 10.10 29.96 9.66
C ASP A 363 9.29 29.57 10.91
N ASP A 364 8.29 28.69 10.81
CA ASP A 364 7.49 28.20 11.95
C ASP A 364 8.00 26.82 12.41
N GLY A 365 8.66 26.80 13.57
CA GLY A 365 9.48 25.69 14.07
C GLY A 365 8.79 24.36 14.45
N ASP A 366 7.56 24.06 14.02
CA ASP A 366 6.98 22.72 14.19
C ASP A 366 5.85 22.39 13.20
N LEU A 367 6.18 21.66 12.14
CA LEU A 367 5.23 21.10 11.16
C LEU A 367 4.31 20.02 11.76
N SER A 368 4.72 19.42 12.89
CA SER A 368 4.13 18.16 13.38
C SER A 368 2.77 18.30 14.05
N ASP A 369 2.31 19.53 14.32
CA ASP A 369 1.05 19.85 15.01
C ASP A 369 -0.06 20.36 14.07
N LYS A 370 0.20 20.46 12.76
CA LYS A 370 -0.82 20.85 11.79
C LYS A 370 -1.88 19.75 11.60
N PRO A 371 -3.17 20.10 11.47
CA PRO A 371 -4.24 19.13 11.25
C PRO A 371 -3.96 18.30 10.00
N SER A 372 -4.04 16.98 10.13
CA SER A 372 -3.68 16.02 9.09
C SER A 372 -4.82 15.02 8.86
N THR A 373 -4.59 14.03 8.03
CA THR A 373 -5.52 12.95 7.71
C THR A 373 -4.80 11.61 7.59
N ARG A 374 -5.59 10.54 7.74
CA ARG A 374 -5.16 9.16 7.49
C ARG A 374 -6.06 8.56 6.44
N LEU A 375 -5.47 7.87 5.47
CA LEU A 375 -6.25 7.08 4.52
C LEU A 375 -6.29 5.62 5.01
N VAL A 376 -7.42 5.18 5.54
CA VAL A 376 -7.62 3.81 6.01
C VAL A 376 -8.30 2.99 4.92
N ILE A 377 -7.64 1.93 4.47
CA ILE A 377 -8.10 1.02 3.44
C ILE A 377 -8.37 -0.33 4.09
N THR A 378 -9.65 -0.63 4.29
CA THR A 378 -10.08 -1.87 4.93
C THR A 378 -10.38 -2.92 3.87
N LEU A 379 -9.68 -4.05 3.93
CA LEU A 379 -9.85 -5.14 2.97
C LEU A 379 -10.89 -6.17 3.44
N SER A 380 -11.81 -6.51 2.55
CA SER A 380 -12.78 -7.59 2.70
C SER A 380 -12.42 -8.71 1.72
N LYS A 381 -11.79 -9.78 2.22
CA LYS A 381 -11.35 -10.92 1.40
C LYS A 381 -12.55 -11.76 0.98
N ALA A 382 -12.60 -12.11 -0.31
CA ALA A 382 -13.59 -13.00 -0.88
C ALA A 382 -13.05 -14.44 -0.92
N GLY A 383 -13.66 -15.34 -0.14
CA GLY A 383 -13.40 -16.77 -0.17
C GLY A 383 -12.34 -17.28 0.82
N ASP A 384 -11.90 -18.52 0.59
CA ASP A 384 -10.93 -19.21 1.45
C ASP A 384 -9.53 -18.62 1.36
N PHE A 385 -8.71 -18.88 2.37
CA PHE A 385 -7.29 -18.51 2.41
C PHE A 385 -6.54 -18.98 1.16
N ASP A 386 -5.77 -18.09 0.52
CA ASP A 386 -4.95 -18.43 -0.64
C ASP A 386 -3.80 -19.37 -0.24
N LYS A 387 -3.91 -20.62 -0.68
CA LYS A 387 -2.91 -21.67 -0.43
C LYS A 387 -1.84 -21.74 -1.52
N SER A 388 -1.92 -20.93 -2.57
CA SER A 388 -0.98 -20.96 -3.68
C SER A 388 0.37 -20.32 -3.33
N GLY A 389 0.37 -19.35 -2.40
CA GLY A 389 1.55 -18.54 -2.09
C GLY A 389 1.87 -17.47 -3.15
N PHE A 390 0.97 -17.23 -4.11
CA PHE A 390 1.15 -16.31 -5.23
C PHE A 390 0.15 -15.12 -5.20
N CYS A 391 -0.42 -14.82 -4.04
CA CYS A 391 -1.33 -13.69 -3.84
C CYS A 391 -2.58 -13.74 -4.73
N ASN A 392 -3.13 -14.94 -4.91
CA ASN A 392 -4.33 -15.19 -5.73
C ASN A 392 -5.66 -14.90 -5.01
N ALA A 393 -5.61 -14.50 -3.73
CA ALA A 393 -6.77 -14.09 -2.97
C ALA A 393 -7.45 -12.87 -3.62
N LYS A 394 -8.79 -12.89 -3.66
CA LYS A 394 -9.58 -11.75 -4.10
C LYS A 394 -10.00 -10.95 -2.87
N ALA A 395 -10.01 -9.63 -2.98
CA ALA A 395 -10.52 -8.75 -1.94
C ALA A 395 -11.18 -7.52 -2.56
N GLU A 396 -12.14 -6.97 -1.84
CA GLU A 396 -12.70 -5.65 -2.08
C GLU A 396 -12.23 -4.71 -0.97
N ALA A 397 -12.19 -3.40 -1.24
CA ALA A 397 -11.64 -2.43 -0.30
C ALA A 397 -12.62 -1.28 -0.06
N VAL A 398 -12.77 -0.88 1.21
CA VAL A 398 -13.40 0.39 1.59
C VAL A 398 -12.28 1.37 1.92
N VAL A 399 -12.24 2.50 1.22
CA VAL A 399 -11.21 3.54 1.38
C VAL A 399 -11.80 4.72 2.14
N GLN A 400 -11.24 5.07 3.28
CA GLN A 400 -11.77 6.11 4.16
C GLN A 400 -10.70 7.12 4.53
N ARG A 401 -11.01 8.41 4.38
CA ARG A 401 -10.18 9.49 4.90
C ARG A 401 -10.66 9.85 6.30
N ILE A 402 -9.81 9.61 7.30
CA ILE A 402 -10.06 9.89 8.70
C ILE A 402 -9.26 11.13 9.10
N PRO A 403 -9.90 12.19 9.60
CA PRO A 403 -9.19 13.36 10.07
C PRO A 403 -8.51 13.06 11.41
N VAL A 404 -7.25 13.47 11.52
CA VAL A 404 -6.45 13.36 12.76
C VAL A 404 -5.96 14.73 13.18
N ARG A 405 -5.68 14.89 14.47
CA ARG A 405 -5.26 16.19 15.02
C ARG A 405 -3.95 16.67 14.44
N ASN A 406 -3.04 15.75 14.13
CA ASN A 406 -1.73 16.07 13.61
C ASN A 406 -1.10 14.93 12.80
N ASN A 407 0.05 15.15 12.16
CA ASN A 407 0.63 14.15 11.26
C ASN A 407 1.41 13.03 11.97
N ARG A 408 1.38 12.96 13.31
CA ARG A 408 2.05 11.88 14.05
C ARG A 408 1.32 10.54 13.88
N HIS A 409 2.07 9.46 13.77
CA HIS A 409 1.55 8.10 13.55
C HIS A 409 0.53 7.62 14.60
N ASP A 410 0.59 8.16 15.82
CA ASP A 410 -0.27 7.89 16.98
C ASP A 410 -1.34 8.97 17.23
N SER A 411 -1.48 9.92 16.30
CA SER A 411 -2.41 11.04 16.45
C SER A 411 -3.86 10.58 16.62
N GLU A 412 -4.55 11.21 17.56
CA GLU A 412 -5.97 10.96 17.80
C GLU A 412 -6.84 11.45 16.63
N ILE A 413 -7.96 10.75 16.41
CA ILE A 413 -9.01 11.19 15.48
C ILE A 413 -9.53 12.55 15.93
N ASP A 414 -9.62 13.51 15.01
CA ASP A 414 -10.21 14.81 15.29
C ASP A 414 -11.75 14.71 15.25
N PRO A 415 -12.45 14.82 16.40
CA PRO A 415 -13.90 14.68 16.45
C PRO A 415 -14.65 15.83 15.78
N ASN A 416 -13.98 16.97 15.49
CA ASN A 416 -14.61 18.14 14.88
C ASN A 416 -14.67 18.06 13.35
N ARG A 417 -13.96 17.11 12.75
CA ARG A 417 -13.90 16.91 11.31
C ARG A 417 -14.57 15.58 10.96
N GLN A 418 -15.27 15.57 9.83
CA GLN A 418 -16.03 14.40 9.42
C GLN A 418 -15.16 13.40 8.66
N LYS A 419 -15.30 12.12 9.02
CA LYS A 419 -14.75 11.00 8.25
C LYS A 419 -15.44 10.91 6.88
N MET A 420 -14.67 10.61 5.85
CA MET A 420 -15.16 10.49 4.48
C MET A 420 -14.83 9.12 3.89
N THR A 421 -15.71 8.57 3.05
CA THR A 421 -15.49 7.33 2.30
C THR A 421 -15.44 7.62 0.81
N LEU A 422 -14.40 7.14 0.12
CA LEU A 422 -14.22 7.32 -1.31
C LEU A 422 -15.22 6.47 -2.09
N LEU A 423 -15.92 7.07 -3.05
CA LEU A 423 -16.87 6.41 -3.92
C LEU A 423 -16.22 6.07 -5.26
N ASN A 424 -16.32 4.81 -5.68
CA ASN A 424 -15.76 4.36 -6.94
C ASN A 424 -16.72 4.66 -8.11
N VAL A 425 -16.39 5.71 -8.88
CA VAL A 425 -17.14 6.12 -10.07
C VAL A 425 -17.13 5.04 -11.17
N LEU A 426 -16.03 4.29 -11.32
CA LEU A 426 -15.89 3.29 -12.38
C LEU A 426 -16.76 2.06 -12.14
N SER A 427 -16.96 1.65 -10.89
CA SER A 427 -17.84 0.52 -10.55
C SER A 427 -19.31 0.91 -10.37
N ALA A 428 -19.63 2.21 -10.33
CA ALA A 428 -21.00 2.68 -10.14
C ALA A 428 -21.94 2.21 -11.27
N PRO A 429 -23.23 1.92 -10.98
CA PRO A 429 -24.20 1.56 -12.01
C PRO A 429 -24.36 2.65 -13.09
N PRO A 430 -24.56 2.31 -14.38
CA PRO A 430 -24.72 3.26 -15.48
C PRO A 430 -25.75 4.37 -15.25
N SER A 431 -26.88 4.02 -14.63
CA SER A 431 -28.00 4.93 -14.37
C SER A 431 -27.83 5.78 -13.11
N SER A 432 -26.82 5.47 -12.29
CA SER A 432 -26.60 6.15 -11.01
C SER A 432 -26.16 7.61 -11.21
N ILE A 433 -26.51 8.45 -10.23
CA ILE A 433 -26.07 9.85 -10.18
C ILE A 433 -24.53 9.91 -10.07
N LEU A 434 -23.92 9.01 -9.29
CA LEU A 434 -22.47 8.90 -9.13
C LEU A 434 -21.76 8.70 -10.48
N LYS A 435 -22.26 7.80 -11.32
CA LYS A 435 -21.70 7.61 -12.67
C LYS A 435 -21.87 8.87 -13.51
N ARG A 436 -23.06 9.48 -13.54
CA ARG A 436 -23.34 10.69 -14.33
C ARG A 436 -22.42 11.85 -13.95
N VAL A 437 -22.31 12.14 -12.65
CA VAL A 437 -21.46 13.21 -12.12
C VAL A 437 -19.99 12.93 -12.40
N GLY A 438 -19.52 11.70 -12.14
CA GLY A 438 -18.14 11.33 -12.42
C GLY A 438 -17.79 11.42 -13.90
N MET A 439 -18.68 11.02 -14.81
CA MET A 439 -18.48 11.17 -16.27
C MET A 439 -18.57 12.61 -16.77
N LEU A 440 -19.29 13.49 -16.05
CA LEU A 440 -19.25 14.91 -16.34
C LEU A 440 -17.89 15.50 -15.93
N LEU A 441 -17.42 15.15 -14.73
CA LEU A 441 -16.15 15.62 -14.18
C LEU A 441 -14.95 15.07 -14.92
N SER A 442 -15.05 13.88 -15.53
CA SER A 442 -13.98 13.30 -16.37
C SER A 442 -13.69 14.12 -17.63
N ARG A 443 -14.55 15.09 -17.96
CA ARG A 443 -14.34 16.06 -19.05
C ARG A 443 -13.56 17.29 -18.60
N LEU A 444 -13.48 17.53 -17.29
CA LEU A 444 -12.71 18.62 -16.70
C LEU A 444 -11.31 18.14 -16.32
N ASP A 445 -11.21 16.93 -15.75
CA ASP A 445 -9.97 16.36 -15.25
C ASP A 445 -9.97 14.83 -15.42
N ASN A 446 -8.80 14.18 -15.32
CA ASN A 446 -8.67 12.72 -15.34
C ASN A 446 -9.27 12.13 -14.06
N MET A 447 -9.85 10.93 -14.13
CA MET A 447 -10.35 10.21 -12.94
C MET A 447 -9.28 9.95 -11.87
N ALA A 448 -8.00 9.96 -12.24
CA ALA A 448 -6.87 9.95 -11.32
C ALA A 448 -6.84 11.14 -10.34
N HIS A 449 -7.54 12.23 -10.65
CA HIS A 449 -7.59 13.48 -9.87
C HIS A 449 -9.03 13.92 -9.56
N VAL A 450 -10.03 13.05 -9.72
CA VAL A 450 -11.41 13.35 -9.32
C VAL A 450 -11.79 12.45 -8.16
N LEU A 451 -11.97 13.05 -7.00
CA LEU A 451 -12.29 12.34 -5.76
C LEU A 451 -13.74 12.64 -5.40
N VAL A 452 -14.55 11.60 -5.29
CA VAL A 452 -15.97 11.71 -4.89
C VAL A 452 -16.14 11.04 -3.53
N TRP A 453 -16.60 11.79 -2.55
CA TRP A 453 -16.66 11.37 -1.16
C TRP A 453 -18.09 11.35 -0.63
N SER A 454 -18.37 10.32 0.18
CA SER A 454 -19.53 10.25 1.08
C SER A 454 -19.08 10.54 2.50
N THR A 455 -19.88 11.30 3.23
CA THR A 455 -19.71 11.58 4.65
C THR A 455 -20.58 10.68 5.54
N GLY A 456 -21.47 9.90 4.92
CA GLY A 456 -22.30 8.89 5.58
C GLY A 456 -21.51 7.62 5.93
N THR A 457 -22.08 6.80 6.81
CA THR A 457 -21.52 5.50 7.17
C THR A 457 -21.70 4.51 6.02
N VAL A 458 -20.59 4.10 5.41
CA VAL A 458 -20.55 3.10 4.34
C VAL A 458 -19.85 1.84 4.87
N PRO A 459 -20.60 0.83 5.36
CA PRO A 459 -20.01 -0.34 6.01
C PRO A 459 -19.39 -1.35 5.03
N SER A 460 -19.81 -1.34 3.76
CA SER A 460 -19.27 -2.22 2.72
C SER A 460 -19.32 -1.56 1.35
N VAL A 461 -18.57 -2.11 0.39
CA VAL A 461 -18.52 -1.61 -1.00
C VAL A 461 -19.86 -1.70 -1.75
N HIS A 462 -20.81 -2.49 -1.25
CA HIS A 462 -22.16 -2.63 -1.83
C HIS A 462 -23.20 -1.74 -1.16
N SER A 463 -22.81 -0.97 -0.14
CA SER A 463 -23.73 -0.10 0.59
C SER A 463 -24.06 1.14 -0.23
N ALA A 464 -25.32 1.57 -0.20
CA ALA A 464 -25.71 2.84 -0.80
C ALA A 464 -25.02 4.01 -0.07
N ALA A 465 -24.62 5.03 -0.83
CA ALA A 465 -23.91 6.20 -0.31
C ALA A 465 -24.39 7.48 -1.00
N SER A 466 -24.40 8.59 -0.27
CA SER A 466 -24.64 9.93 -0.79
C SER A 466 -23.36 10.53 -1.38
N ILE A 467 -23.53 11.44 -2.34
CA ILE A 467 -22.42 12.26 -2.85
C ILE A 467 -22.42 13.55 -2.03
N ASP A 468 -21.43 13.72 -1.17
CA ASP A 468 -21.41 14.82 -0.21
C ASP A 468 -20.30 15.83 -0.50
N VAL A 469 -19.12 15.35 -0.92
CA VAL A 469 -17.97 16.20 -1.27
C VAL A 469 -17.34 15.70 -2.57
N ILE A 470 -16.93 16.62 -3.43
CA ILE A 470 -16.12 16.34 -4.61
C ILE A 470 -14.88 17.21 -4.53
N GLU A 471 -13.71 16.62 -4.77
CA GLU A 471 -12.43 17.32 -4.82
C GLU A 471 -11.77 17.04 -6.16
N LEU A 472 -11.24 18.10 -6.79
CA LEU A 472 -10.38 18.02 -7.98
C LEU A 472 -9.06 18.70 -7.62
N PRO A 473 -8.12 17.99 -6.95
CA PRO A 473 -6.93 18.61 -6.36
C PRO A 473 -6.07 19.36 -7.39
N ARG A 474 -5.93 18.82 -8.60
CA ARG A 474 -5.06 19.39 -9.64
C ARG A 474 -5.51 20.78 -10.13
N VAL A 475 -6.82 21.04 -10.11
CA VAL A 475 -7.39 22.33 -10.55
C VAL A 475 -7.87 23.18 -9.37
N ASN A 476 -7.57 22.79 -8.14
CA ASN A 476 -8.01 23.48 -6.91
C ASN A 476 -9.51 23.79 -6.89
N LEU A 477 -10.34 22.80 -7.26
CA LEU A 477 -11.80 22.91 -7.21
C LEU A 477 -12.39 21.91 -6.22
N SER A 478 -13.39 22.35 -5.47
CA SER A 478 -14.15 21.51 -4.57
C SER A 478 -15.64 21.86 -4.57
N PHE A 479 -16.47 20.83 -4.39
CA PHE A 479 -17.92 20.95 -4.33
C PHE A 479 -18.46 20.28 -3.06
N LYS A 480 -19.48 20.88 -2.45
CA LYS A 480 -20.19 20.32 -1.30
C LYS A 480 -21.68 20.25 -1.55
N SER A 481 -22.27 19.14 -1.13
CA SER A 481 -23.71 18.94 -1.14
C SER A 481 -24.40 19.91 -0.18
N LYS A 482 -25.45 20.57 -0.66
CA LYS A 482 -26.37 21.39 0.13
C LYS A 482 -27.81 21.07 -0.25
N GLN A 483 -28.69 21.01 0.74
CA GLN A 483 -30.13 20.94 0.52
C GLN A 483 -30.67 22.35 0.29
N VAL A 484 -31.45 22.53 -0.77
CA VAL A 484 -32.05 23.81 -1.16
C VAL A 484 -33.54 23.60 -1.35
N GLU A 485 -34.34 24.41 -0.67
CA GLU A 485 -35.78 24.48 -0.92
C GLU A 485 -36.03 25.28 -2.20
N SER A 486 -36.61 24.61 -3.20
CA SER A 486 -37.11 25.23 -4.42
C SER A 486 -38.34 26.10 -4.11
N SER A 487 -38.64 27.06 -5.00
CA SER A 487 -39.81 27.94 -4.90
C SER A 487 -41.14 27.19 -4.76
N ASP A 488 -41.17 25.94 -5.22
CA ASP A 488 -42.34 25.06 -5.19
C ASP A 488 -42.41 24.20 -3.90
N GLY A 489 -41.55 24.49 -2.91
CA GLY A 489 -41.47 23.76 -1.63
C GLY A 489 -40.77 22.39 -1.71
N ARG A 490 -40.14 22.07 -2.84
CA ARG A 490 -39.36 20.82 -3.01
C ARG A 490 -37.94 21.01 -2.50
N VAL A 491 -37.46 20.11 -1.65
CA VAL A 491 -36.05 20.06 -1.25
C VAL A 491 -35.25 19.35 -2.33
N GLU A 492 -34.31 20.07 -2.95
CA GLU A 492 -33.36 19.54 -3.92
C GLU A 492 -31.96 19.48 -3.31
N GLN A 493 -31.24 18.40 -3.56
CA GLN A 493 -29.83 18.27 -3.19
C GLN A 493 -28.97 18.75 -4.36
N ARG A 494 -28.13 19.76 -4.13
CA ARG A 494 -27.25 20.36 -5.15
C ARG A 494 -25.81 20.39 -4.67
N LEU A 495 -24.87 20.21 -5.59
CA LEU A 495 -23.43 20.25 -5.32
C LEU A 495 -22.88 21.64 -5.66
N TYR A 496 -22.74 22.49 -4.64
CA TYR A 496 -22.23 23.86 -4.80
C TYR A 496 -20.71 23.91 -4.78
N SER A 497 -20.11 24.77 -5.60
CA SER A 497 -18.68 25.07 -5.52
C SER A 497 -18.38 25.76 -4.19
N ASN A 498 -17.27 25.38 -3.55
CA ASN A 498 -16.75 26.13 -2.40
C ASN A 498 -15.86 27.31 -2.82
N ASP A 499 -15.39 27.30 -4.07
CA ASP A 499 -14.39 28.24 -4.59
C ASP A 499 -15.04 29.38 -5.38
N HIS A 500 -16.26 29.17 -5.86
CA HIS A 500 -17.02 30.15 -6.65
C HIS A 500 -18.47 30.27 -6.18
N ASP A 501 -18.81 31.44 -5.65
CA ASP A 501 -20.14 31.74 -5.12
C ASP A 501 -21.24 31.59 -6.18
N GLY A 502 -22.31 30.91 -5.79
CA GLY A 502 -23.51 30.72 -6.64
C GLY A 502 -23.38 29.65 -7.73
N LEU A 503 -22.18 29.09 -7.95
CA LEU A 503 -21.99 28.00 -8.92
C LEU A 503 -22.30 26.64 -8.30
N PHE A 504 -22.96 25.77 -9.07
CA PHE A 504 -23.25 24.38 -8.68
C PHE A 504 -23.25 23.44 -9.89
N ILE A 505 -23.07 22.14 -9.64
CA ILE A 505 -23.16 21.11 -10.68
C ILE A 505 -24.64 20.83 -10.94
N ALA A 506 -25.10 21.10 -12.17
CA ALA A 506 -26.42 20.69 -12.64
C ALA A 506 -26.38 19.21 -13.07
N THR A 507 -27.17 18.36 -12.41
CA THR A 507 -27.13 16.88 -12.54
C THR A 507 -28.38 16.27 -13.13
#